data_AF-A0A958MG35-F1
#
_entry.id   AF-A0A958MG35-F1
#
_cell.length_a   1.000
_cell.length_b   1.000
_cell.length_c   1.000
_cell.angle_alpha   90.00
_cell.angle_beta   90.00
_cell.angle_gamma   90.00
#
_symmetry.space_group_name_H-M   'P 1'
#
loop_
_entity.id
_entity.type
_entity.pdbx_description
1 polymer ?
#
loop_
_entity_poly.entity_id
_entity_poly.type
_entity_poly.pdbx_seq_one_letter_code
_entity_poly.pdbx_strand_id
1 'polypeptide(L)'
;MKASMIYLSFGLVALLTLTPHKVAAQNNTADYWQCQNKVGGEWNFGLIPNACDVDPFMPAQVVLDKYGPMLFDQLATRGNERNRYMQEMFSFVREFADYYIEQRKPGVSSAEKLAWRKAIYTIAHQESFWSHYRNKNSEVKMVRGDYGHGHGMMQIDDRWHFAKVKDGVAARLIDNMIYALEIYFDAWQKAPAQSCVSSNSQWIARTRTAYSAYNGGASSYCRWTNPNHKWAKNDKNFYDKFNAQSWLKYVDDPNKEASVDVNCLAEGHSNCPGQGGNPGNLESGKFYQTDKGKVCAYFNGRLHCIANEKDLACLNAKFNTKVTQPMATTAEELAKYEYQVYDRHTLCNEQISSLLPLQSYVLNQKAVTLLAHSEGAALAELSSGEKLYIEDFEIKNDEDQSIYYQVRWKAQIGYIAAGSNKHPQNFLMLSGSEDDFQFLAQVGDSIRIKNSGGINQRDVVRGKLIQNIPMNSELVVLDREFRDQESMTYYLVEYSGKKGYIYGGQLNPRTLHKWAERLRVEQTMASLKPYLWYVFPKSCAQDDCDNTDIPIWSARRFKDCPTCSDLQILEESGDWIRIYSDNNGAHGWVKKEVMDEH
;
A
#
# COMPACT_ATOMS: atom_id res chain seq x y z
N MET A 1 58.07 69.55 -15.45
CA MET A 1 57.17 70.42 -14.65
C MET A 1 55.91 70.63 -15.47
N LYS A 2 54.75 70.16 -14.96
CA LYS A 2 53.36 70.50 -15.34
C LYS A 2 52.98 70.57 -16.83
N ALA A 3 52.09 69.67 -17.27
CA ALA A 3 50.74 70.03 -17.72
C ALA A 3 49.87 68.77 -17.85
N SER A 4 48.79 68.75 -17.07
CA SER A 4 47.72 67.77 -17.10
C SER A 4 46.84 67.95 -18.34
N MET A 5 46.45 66.85 -18.99
CA MET A 5 45.33 66.82 -19.93
C MET A 5 44.29 65.83 -19.40
N ILE A 6 43.17 66.39 -18.93
CA ILE A 6 41.99 65.68 -18.43
C ILE A 6 41.10 65.39 -19.63
N TYR A 7 40.90 64.11 -19.97
CA TYR A 7 39.85 63.69 -20.88
C TYR A 7 38.57 63.43 -20.08
N LEU A 8 37.54 64.20 -20.42
CA LEU A 8 36.16 64.04 -19.97
C LEU A 8 35.56 62.83 -20.71
N SER A 9 35.33 61.72 -20.01
CA SER A 9 34.51 60.62 -20.54
C SER A 9 33.13 60.68 -19.90
N PHE A 10 32.14 61.04 -20.72
CA PHE A 10 30.71 60.93 -20.45
C PHE A 10 30.37 59.45 -20.19
N GLY A 11 30.23 59.07 -18.92
CA GLY A 11 29.64 57.80 -18.51
C GLY A 11 28.12 57.92 -18.53
N LEU A 12 27.51 57.44 -19.61
CA LEU A 12 26.07 57.23 -19.72
C LEU A 12 25.65 56.15 -18.70
N VAL A 13 25.22 56.57 -17.51
CA VAL A 13 24.61 55.68 -16.52
C VAL A 13 23.23 55.28 -17.05
N ALA A 14 23.16 54.15 -17.74
CA ALA A 14 21.91 53.50 -18.05
C ALA A 14 21.27 53.04 -16.73
N LEU A 15 20.30 53.82 -16.24
CA LEU A 15 19.35 53.38 -15.22
C LEU A 15 18.59 52.17 -15.80
N LEU A 16 19.10 50.96 -15.50
CA LEU A 16 18.34 49.72 -15.58
C LEU A 16 17.24 49.81 -14.52
N THR A 17 16.10 50.35 -14.91
CA THR A 17 14.85 50.22 -14.16
C THR A 17 14.50 48.74 -14.12
N LEU A 18 14.94 48.04 -13.08
CA LEU A 18 14.44 46.73 -12.70
C LEU A 18 12.96 46.89 -12.35
N THR A 19 12.10 46.79 -13.35
CA THR A 19 10.67 46.64 -13.12
C THR A 19 10.47 45.33 -12.36
N PRO A 20 9.92 45.35 -11.14
CA PRO A 20 9.66 44.12 -10.41
C PRO A 20 8.70 43.27 -11.23
N HIS A 21 9.17 42.11 -11.72
CA HIS A 21 8.30 41.13 -12.33
C HIS A 21 7.21 40.78 -11.32
N LYS A 22 5.96 41.15 -11.62
CA LYS A 22 4.80 40.54 -10.97
C LYS A 22 4.86 39.07 -11.36
N VAL A 23 5.38 38.23 -10.46
CA VAL A 23 5.35 36.79 -10.64
C VAL A 23 3.87 36.43 -10.65
N ALA A 24 3.33 36.12 -11.81
CA ALA A 24 2.01 35.52 -11.92
C ALA A 24 2.07 34.12 -11.27
N ALA A 25 0.93 33.60 -10.81
CA ALA A 25 0.90 32.25 -10.25
C ALA A 25 1.49 31.26 -11.26
N GLN A 26 2.33 30.34 -10.77
CA GLN A 26 3.14 29.46 -11.62
C GLN A 26 2.26 28.53 -12.47
N ASN A 27 1.05 28.21 -12.01
CA ASN A 27 0.04 27.45 -12.74
C ASN A 27 -1.32 28.17 -12.67
N ASN A 28 -2.04 28.25 -13.78
CA ASN A 28 -3.40 28.80 -13.84
C ASN A 28 -4.43 27.66 -13.72
N THR A 29 -4.51 27.03 -12.54
CA THR A 29 -5.57 26.06 -12.23
C THR A 29 -6.93 26.75 -12.32
N ALA A 30 -7.96 26.04 -12.77
CA ALA A 30 -9.33 26.56 -12.74
C ALA A 30 -9.86 26.58 -11.30
N ASP A 31 -10.78 27.50 -11.01
CA ASP A 31 -11.56 27.49 -9.77
C ASP A 31 -12.13 26.08 -9.54
N TYR A 32 -11.92 25.55 -8.33
CA TYR A 32 -12.37 24.20 -7.95
C TYR A 32 -11.78 23.06 -8.81
N TRP A 33 -10.51 23.17 -9.22
CA TRP A 33 -9.81 22.09 -9.93
C TRP A 33 -9.95 20.73 -9.23
N GLN A 34 -10.35 19.70 -9.98
CA GLN A 34 -10.66 18.33 -9.50
C GLN A 34 -11.68 18.27 -8.34
N CYS A 35 -12.56 19.26 -8.22
CA CYS A 35 -13.62 19.26 -7.22
C CYS A 35 -14.87 18.51 -7.71
N GLN A 36 -14.93 17.21 -7.42
CA GLN A 36 -16.14 16.41 -7.66
C GLN A 36 -17.12 16.56 -6.50
N ASN A 37 -18.42 16.47 -6.80
CA ASN A 37 -19.54 16.53 -5.84
C ASN A 37 -19.37 17.61 -4.76
N LYS A 38 -19.15 18.85 -5.20
CA LYS A 38 -18.94 20.01 -4.34
C LYS A 38 -20.09 20.18 -3.35
N VAL A 39 -19.76 20.35 -2.06
CA VAL A 39 -20.74 20.60 -0.99
C VAL A 39 -20.47 21.90 -0.26
N GLY A 40 -21.56 22.53 0.19
CA GLY A 40 -21.57 23.81 0.90
C GLY A 40 -21.18 23.71 2.39
N GLY A 41 -21.08 24.86 3.06
CA GLY A 41 -20.79 24.95 4.50
C GLY A 41 -20.91 26.37 5.03
N GLU A 42 -20.38 26.61 6.23
CA GLU A 42 -20.34 27.91 6.92
C GLU A 42 -18.92 28.17 7.41
N TRP A 43 -18.51 29.42 7.66
CA TRP A 43 -17.20 29.70 8.25
C TRP A 43 -17.21 29.41 9.76
N ASN A 44 -16.88 28.18 10.14
CA ASN A 44 -16.87 27.75 11.55
C ASN A 44 -15.89 26.58 11.78
N PHE A 45 -15.67 26.19 13.03
CA PHE A 45 -14.76 25.09 13.32
C PHE A 45 -15.26 23.76 12.74
N GLY A 46 -14.40 23.11 11.93
CA GLY A 46 -14.66 21.85 11.22
C GLY A 46 -15.51 21.97 9.95
N LEU A 47 -15.99 23.19 9.63
CA LEU A 47 -16.77 23.48 8.44
C LEU A 47 -16.24 24.75 7.78
N ILE A 48 -15.99 24.71 6.47
CA ILE A 48 -15.85 25.93 5.67
C ILE A 48 -16.76 25.85 4.43
N PRO A 49 -16.96 26.95 3.68
CA PRO A 49 -17.98 27.01 2.64
C PRO A 49 -17.86 25.96 1.53
N ASN A 50 -16.65 25.49 1.21
CA ASN A 50 -16.44 24.58 0.09
C ASN A 50 -15.70 23.30 0.54
N ALA A 51 -16.17 22.15 0.08
CA ALA A 51 -15.45 20.89 0.12
C ALA A 51 -15.85 20.02 -1.06
N CYS A 52 -15.01 19.07 -1.42
CA CYS A 52 -15.18 18.19 -2.59
C CYS A 52 -14.81 16.76 -2.19
N ASP A 53 -15.09 15.79 -3.06
CA ASP A 53 -14.59 14.43 -2.88
C ASP A 53 -13.07 14.42 -2.69
N VAL A 54 -12.62 13.56 -1.78
CA VAL A 54 -11.19 13.36 -1.54
C VAL A 54 -10.56 12.40 -2.56
N ASP A 55 -11.35 11.50 -3.14
CA ASP A 55 -10.91 10.43 -4.06
C ASP A 55 -10.06 10.89 -5.26
N PRO A 56 -10.29 12.07 -5.87
CA PRO A 56 -9.41 12.58 -6.92
C PRO A 56 -7.95 12.77 -6.47
N PHE A 57 -7.70 12.92 -5.17
CA PHE A 57 -6.38 13.18 -4.59
C PHE A 57 -5.85 12.00 -3.78
N MET A 58 -6.72 11.26 -3.10
CA MET A 58 -6.39 10.03 -2.37
C MET A 58 -7.65 9.23 -2.03
N PRO A 59 -7.56 7.90 -1.88
CA PRO A 59 -8.74 7.10 -1.52
C PRO A 59 -9.35 7.52 -0.19
N ALA A 60 -10.68 7.67 -0.15
CA ALA A 60 -11.43 8.03 1.05
C ALA A 60 -11.16 7.08 2.24
N GLN A 61 -10.97 5.80 1.97
CA GLN A 61 -10.67 4.81 3.01
C GLN A 61 -9.38 5.14 3.77
N VAL A 62 -8.35 5.68 3.11
CA VAL A 62 -7.11 6.08 3.77
C VAL A 62 -7.36 7.20 4.79
N VAL A 63 -8.30 8.11 4.50
CA VAL A 63 -8.71 9.16 5.46
C VAL A 63 -9.42 8.55 6.66
N LEU A 64 -10.35 7.63 6.44
CA LEU A 64 -11.08 6.96 7.51
C LEU A 64 -10.13 6.18 8.42
N ASP A 65 -9.20 5.42 7.84
CA ASP A 65 -8.28 4.55 8.58
C ASP A 65 -7.21 5.33 9.36
N LYS A 66 -6.71 6.45 8.81
CA LYS A 66 -5.61 7.21 9.42
C LYS A 66 -6.05 8.43 10.22
N TYR A 67 -7.15 9.06 9.80
CA TYR A 67 -7.57 10.37 10.29
C TYR A 67 -9.05 10.41 10.70
N GLY A 68 -9.68 9.24 10.92
CA GLY A 68 -11.09 9.12 11.33
C GLY A 68 -11.47 10.05 12.49
N PRO A 69 -10.70 10.11 13.61
CA PRO A 69 -11.00 11.04 14.70
C PRO A 69 -10.93 12.53 14.30
N MET A 70 -10.15 12.88 13.28
CA MET A 70 -9.96 14.23 12.75
C MET A 70 -10.90 14.56 11.57
N LEU A 71 -11.92 13.73 11.34
CA LEU A 71 -12.98 14.01 10.38
C LEU A 71 -14.18 14.64 11.09
N PHE A 72 -14.74 15.73 10.55
CA PHE A 72 -15.95 16.34 11.08
C PHE A 72 -17.19 15.61 10.55
N ASP A 73 -17.98 15.00 11.43
CA ASP A 73 -19.18 14.24 11.07
C ASP A 73 -20.43 15.14 10.97
N GLN A 74 -20.87 15.43 9.75
CA GLN A 74 -22.06 16.25 9.55
C GLN A 74 -23.39 15.53 9.82
N LEU A 75 -23.36 14.22 10.09
CA LEU A 75 -24.54 13.46 10.50
C LEU A 75 -24.80 13.59 12.01
N ALA A 76 -23.78 13.95 12.78
CA ALA A 76 -23.87 14.15 14.22
C ALA A 76 -24.50 15.52 14.59
N THR A 77 -24.89 15.67 15.87
CA THR A 77 -25.40 16.94 16.40
C THR A 77 -24.29 17.99 16.38
N ARG A 78 -24.48 19.08 15.62
CA ARG A 78 -23.44 20.08 15.32
C ARG A 78 -22.66 20.61 16.53
N GLY A 79 -23.33 20.88 17.65
CA GLY A 79 -22.68 21.43 18.85
C GLY A 79 -21.70 20.43 19.48
N ASN A 80 -22.20 19.22 19.75
CA ASN A 80 -21.41 18.13 20.34
C ASN A 80 -20.27 17.71 19.40
N GLU A 81 -20.56 17.60 18.11
CA GLU A 81 -19.57 17.24 17.12
C GLU A 81 -18.45 18.27 17.03
N ARG A 82 -18.78 19.56 17.12
CA ARG A 82 -17.77 20.62 17.12
C ARG A 82 -16.83 20.53 18.32
N ASN A 83 -17.36 20.26 19.51
CA ASN A 83 -16.53 20.07 20.70
C ASN A 83 -15.62 18.85 20.54
N ARG A 84 -16.17 17.71 20.12
CA ARG A 84 -15.40 16.48 19.85
C ARG A 84 -14.30 16.73 18.83
N TYR A 85 -14.67 17.26 17.66
CA TYR A 85 -13.75 17.56 16.58
C TYR A 85 -12.64 18.52 17.01
N MET A 86 -13.00 19.59 17.71
CA MET A 86 -12.01 20.58 18.17
C MET A 86 -11.10 20.02 19.25
N GLN A 87 -11.60 19.17 20.15
CA GLN A 87 -10.75 18.47 21.09
C GLN A 87 -9.71 17.59 20.37
N GLU A 88 -10.13 16.78 19.40
CA GLU A 88 -9.22 15.92 18.62
C GLU A 88 -8.21 16.73 17.81
N MET A 89 -8.68 17.72 17.06
CA MET A 89 -7.81 18.59 16.25
C MET A 89 -6.85 19.40 17.12
N PHE A 90 -7.29 19.87 18.30
CA PHE A 90 -6.45 20.63 19.22
C PHE A 90 -5.26 19.80 19.72
N SER A 91 -5.52 18.59 20.20
CA SER A 91 -4.50 17.65 20.66
C SER A 91 -3.54 17.27 19.52
N PHE A 92 -4.08 16.94 18.35
CA PHE A 92 -3.31 16.62 17.16
C PHE A 92 -2.39 17.77 16.71
N VAL A 93 -2.92 18.99 16.55
CA VAL A 93 -2.13 20.16 16.13
C VAL A 93 -1.09 20.54 17.18
N ARG A 94 -1.38 20.34 18.48
CA ARG A 94 -0.42 20.58 19.58
C ARG A 94 0.83 19.72 19.40
N GLU A 95 0.63 18.42 19.33
CA GLU A 95 1.70 17.43 19.25
C GLU A 95 2.45 17.54 17.93
N PHE A 96 1.73 17.77 16.83
CA PHE A 96 2.37 17.96 15.54
C PHE A 96 3.22 19.23 15.50
N ALA A 97 2.75 20.34 16.07
CA ALA A 97 3.54 21.56 16.16
C ALA A 97 4.80 21.39 17.00
N ASP A 98 4.73 20.63 18.09
CA ASP A 98 5.85 20.30 18.97
C ASP A 98 6.87 19.40 18.29
N TYR A 99 6.42 18.27 17.73
CA TYR A 99 7.25 17.37 16.94
C TYR A 99 8.00 18.15 15.86
N TYR A 100 7.28 18.93 15.07
CA TYR A 100 7.86 19.66 13.95
C TYR A 100 8.97 20.63 14.40
N ILE A 101 8.73 21.46 15.42
CA ILE A 101 9.73 22.45 15.86
C ILE A 101 10.93 21.79 16.52
N GLU A 102 10.73 20.69 17.24
CA GLU A 102 11.80 19.94 17.90
C GLU A 102 12.70 19.23 16.88
N GLN A 103 12.13 18.67 15.82
CA GLN A 103 12.89 18.09 14.70
C GLN A 103 13.69 19.15 13.93
N ARG A 104 13.07 20.30 13.64
CA ARG A 104 13.72 21.37 12.87
C ARG A 104 14.72 22.20 13.69
N LYS A 105 14.53 22.28 15.00
CA LYS A 105 15.37 23.01 15.93
C LYS A 105 15.55 22.21 17.23
N PRO A 106 16.47 21.23 17.24
CA PRO A 106 16.81 20.50 18.46
C PRO A 106 17.21 21.46 19.58
N GLY A 107 16.66 21.26 20.78
CA GLY A 107 16.92 22.13 21.93
C GLY A 107 16.15 23.46 21.91
N VAL A 108 15.07 23.56 21.12
CA VAL A 108 14.15 24.71 21.19
C VAL A 108 13.68 24.96 22.64
N SER A 109 13.72 26.22 23.07
CA SER A 109 13.29 26.60 24.43
C SER A 109 11.80 26.42 24.62
N SER A 110 11.35 26.15 25.85
CA SER A 110 9.93 26.03 26.19
C SER A 110 9.12 27.28 25.83
N ALA A 111 9.71 28.47 25.97
CA ALA A 111 9.06 29.74 25.62
C ALA A 111 8.84 29.88 24.10
N GLU A 112 9.84 29.50 23.29
CA GLU A 112 9.72 29.49 21.83
C GLU A 112 8.71 28.44 21.38
N LYS A 113 8.73 27.24 21.99
CA LYS A 113 7.77 26.18 21.71
C LYS A 113 6.33 26.61 21.98
N LEU A 114 6.07 27.27 23.12
CA LEU A 114 4.75 27.81 23.44
C LEU A 114 4.29 28.88 22.43
N ALA A 115 5.18 29.79 22.06
CA ALA A 115 4.91 30.81 21.06
C ALA A 115 4.62 30.21 19.67
N TRP A 116 5.38 29.18 19.30
CA TRP A 116 5.22 28.42 18.08
C TRP A 116 3.84 27.75 18.04
N ARG A 117 3.47 26.94 19.05
CA ARG A 117 2.13 26.32 19.14
C ARG A 117 1.01 27.34 18.94
N LYS A 118 1.09 28.47 19.65
CA LYS A 118 0.08 29.52 19.57
C LYS A 118 0.00 30.13 18.17
N ALA A 119 1.13 30.30 17.49
CA ALA A 119 1.16 30.72 16.10
C ALA A 119 0.46 29.69 15.21
N ILE A 120 0.78 28.40 15.34
CA ILE A 120 0.22 27.33 14.51
C ILE A 120 -1.30 27.19 14.68
N TYR A 121 -1.80 27.25 15.92
CA TYR A 121 -3.24 27.32 16.18
C TYR A 121 -3.91 28.52 15.51
N THR A 122 -3.23 29.67 15.52
CA THR A 122 -3.75 30.87 14.90
C THR A 122 -3.78 30.73 13.38
N ILE A 123 -2.77 30.12 12.75
CA ILE A 123 -2.77 29.86 11.30
C ILE A 123 -3.90 28.90 10.94
N ALA A 124 -4.05 27.78 11.68
CA ALA A 124 -5.13 26.83 11.46
C ALA A 124 -6.51 27.51 11.53
N HIS A 125 -6.72 28.42 12.49
CA HIS A 125 -7.94 29.21 12.56
C HIS A 125 -8.05 30.26 11.45
N GLN A 126 -6.95 30.92 11.13
CA GLN A 126 -6.95 32.03 10.19
C GLN A 126 -7.26 31.58 8.78
N GLU A 127 -6.61 30.51 8.33
CA GLU A 127 -6.66 30.05 6.96
C GLU A 127 -7.82 29.06 6.75
N SER A 128 -8.10 28.15 7.67
CA SER A 128 -9.06 27.06 7.39
C SER A 128 -10.11 26.83 8.46
N PHE A 129 -10.21 27.69 9.49
CA PHE A 129 -11.05 27.44 10.66
C PHE A 129 -10.88 26.01 11.20
N TRP A 130 -9.63 25.54 11.27
CA TRP A 130 -9.25 24.20 11.71
C TRP A 130 -9.84 23.06 10.89
N SER A 131 -10.37 23.34 9.69
CA SER A 131 -11.06 22.34 8.88
C SER A 131 -10.12 21.68 7.89
N HIS A 132 -10.27 20.36 7.71
CA HIS A 132 -9.54 19.60 6.70
C HIS A 132 -10.41 18.54 6.01
N TYR A 133 -11.00 17.63 6.79
CA TYR A 133 -11.95 16.62 6.30
C TYR A 133 -13.33 16.79 6.94
N ARG A 134 -14.36 16.39 6.20
CA ARG A 134 -15.72 16.24 6.73
C ARG A 134 -16.45 15.09 6.05
N ASN A 135 -17.32 14.41 6.77
CA ASN A 135 -18.24 13.43 6.19
C ASN A 135 -19.53 14.16 5.81
N LYS A 136 -19.99 13.95 4.57
CA LYS A 136 -21.33 14.33 4.11
C LYS A 136 -21.97 13.10 3.48
N ASN A 137 -23.08 12.63 4.03
CA ASN A 137 -23.85 11.50 3.49
C ASN A 137 -23.00 10.22 3.28
N SER A 138 -22.13 9.91 4.24
CA SER A 138 -21.19 8.78 4.19
C SER A 138 -20.04 8.92 3.19
N GLU A 139 -19.87 10.08 2.56
CA GLU A 139 -18.76 10.39 1.68
C GLU A 139 -17.74 11.30 2.39
N VAL A 140 -16.46 10.94 2.28
CA VAL A 140 -15.36 11.77 2.80
C VAL A 140 -15.11 12.93 1.85
N LYS A 141 -15.25 14.14 2.37
CA LYS A 141 -14.96 15.38 1.65
C LYS A 141 -13.70 16.04 2.19
N MET A 142 -12.86 16.50 1.28
CA MET A 142 -11.73 17.38 1.58
C MET A 142 -12.13 18.84 1.40
N VAL A 143 -11.77 19.64 2.38
CA VAL A 143 -12.05 21.07 2.44
C VAL A 143 -11.28 21.86 1.37
N ARG A 144 -11.94 22.86 0.77
CA ARG A 144 -11.36 23.79 -0.20
C ARG A 144 -11.47 25.25 0.23
N GLY A 145 -10.43 26.01 -0.02
CA GLY A 145 -10.31 27.43 0.31
C GLY A 145 -11.05 28.36 -0.66
N ASP A 146 -10.62 29.61 -0.67
CA ASP A 146 -11.32 30.69 -1.39
C ASP A 146 -11.32 30.43 -2.90
N TYR A 147 -12.52 30.48 -3.49
CA TYR A 147 -12.78 30.16 -4.90
C TYR A 147 -12.25 28.78 -5.34
N GLY A 148 -12.03 27.87 -4.38
CA GLY A 148 -11.59 26.52 -4.63
C GLY A 148 -10.08 26.33 -4.77
N HIS A 149 -9.26 27.37 -4.61
CA HIS A 149 -7.80 27.26 -4.82
C HIS A 149 -7.02 26.79 -3.59
N GLY A 150 -7.52 27.02 -2.38
CA GLY A 150 -6.91 26.46 -1.18
C GLY A 150 -7.28 24.98 -0.99
N HIS A 151 -6.36 24.19 -0.48
CA HIS A 151 -6.60 22.78 -0.11
C HIS A 151 -6.35 22.60 1.38
N GLY A 152 -7.35 22.05 2.07
CA GLY A 152 -7.17 21.54 3.42
C GLY A 152 -6.86 22.58 4.51
N MET A 153 -6.14 22.12 5.53
CA MET A 153 -5.85 22.91 6.72
C MET A 153 -4.70 23.88 6.42
N MET A 154 -4.72 25.09 6.99
CA MET A 154 -3.71 26.11 6.68
C MET A 154 -3.69 26.60 5.21
N GLN A 155 -4.61 26.10 4.38
CA GLN A 155 -4.87 26.43 2.96
C GLN A 155 -3.62 26.50 2.07
N ILE A 156 -3.21 25.35 1.51
CA ILE A 156 -2.19 25.31 0.45
C ILE A 156 -2.83 25.66 -0.90
N ASP A 157 -2.39 26.77 -1.51
CA ASP A 157 -2.94 27.28 -2.76
C ASP A 157 -2.42 26.49 -3.99
N ASP A 158 -3.33 25.86 -4.74
CA ASP A 158 -2.99 25.01 -5.88
C ASP A 158 -2.39 25.75 -7.08
N ARG A 159 -2.54 27.08 -7.16
CA ARG A 159 -1.93 27.89 -8.23
C ARG A 159 -0.43 28.06 -8.04
N TRP A 160 0.00 28.06 -6.78
CA TRP A 160 1.40 28.24 -6.37
C TRP A 160 2.10 26.92 -6.00
N HIS A 161 1.32 25.90 -5.61
CA HIS A 161 1.84 24.64 -5.09
C HIS A 161 1.30 23.42 -5.85
N PHE A 162 0.95 23.61 -7.12
CA PHE A 162 0.29 22.60 -7.96
C PHE A 162 0.93 21.21 -7.91
N ALA A 163 2.26 21.11 -7.98
CA ALA A 163 2.95 19.80 -7.93
C ALA A 163 2.62 19.04 -6.64
N LYS A 164 2.66 19.73 -5.48
CA LYS A 164 2.34 19.11 -4.19
C LYS A 164 0.87 18.72 -4.09
N VAL A 165 -0.03 19.56 -4.61
CA VAL A 165 -1.47 19.24 -4.65
C VAL A 165 -1.71 18.01 -5.53
N LYS A 166 -1.08 17.95 -6.71
CA LYS A 166 -1.18 16.82 -7.65
C LYS A 166 -0.65 15.51 -7.05
N ASP A 167 0.40 15.58 -6.22
CA ASP A 167 0.96 14.41 -5.53
C ASP A 167 0.15 14.00 -4.28
N GLY A 168 -1.01 14.63 -4.05
CA GLY A 168 -1.89 14.36 -2.91
C GLY A 168 -1.35 14.86 -1.56
N VAL A 169 -0.25 15.60 -1.53
CA VAL A 169 0.34 16.16 -0.28
C VAL A 169 -0.66 17.07 0.42
N ALA A 170 -1.33 17.94 -0.33
CA ALA A 170 -2.32 18.85 0.25
C ALA A 170 -3.60 18.14 0.75
N ALA A 171 -3.82 16.90 0.30
CA ALA A 171 -4.97 16.10 0.70
C ALA A 171 -4.72 15.22 1.92
N ARG A 172 -3.47 14.89 2.24
CA ARG A 172 -3.10 14.13 3.45
C ARG A 172 -2.82 15.10 4.58
N LEU A 173 -3.58 15.03 5.67
CA LEU A 173 -3.55 16.00 6.77
C LEU A 173 -2.13 16.32 7.26
N ILE A 174 -1.33 15.29 7.51
CA ILE A 174 0.04 15.47 8.01
C ILE A 174 0.94 16.07 6.95
N ASP A 175 0.98 15.51 5.73
CA ASP A 175 1.83 16.05 4.67
C ASP A 175 1.49 17.51 4.35
N ASN A 176 0.20 17.83 4.35
CA ASN A 176 -0.31 19.19 4.16
C ASN A 176 0.19 20.12 5.27
N MET A 177 0.13 19.69 6.53
CA MET A 177 0.67 20.47 7.65
C MET A 177 2.20 20.57 7.61
N ILE A 178 2.94 19.49 7.32
CA ILE A 178 4.40 19.53 7.16
C ILE A 178 4.74 20.61 6.14
N TYR A 179 4.11 20.55 4.96
CA TYR A 179 4.35 21.48 3.88
C TYR A 179 4.01 22.94 4.26
N ALA A 180 2.87 23.18 4.91
CA ALA A 180 2.50 24.51 5.40
C ALA A 180 3.52 25.03 6.44
N LEU A 181 3.94 24.16 7.37
CA LEU A 181 4.89 24.51 8.41
C LEU A 181 6.29 24.75 7.84
N GLU A 182 6.73 24.09 6.76
CA GLU A 182 7.99 24.44 6.08
C GLU A 182 8.00 25.91 5.62
N ILE A 183 6.91 26.34 4.97
CA ILE A 183 6.77 27.73 4.49
C ILE A 183 6.78 28.69 5.68
N TYR A 184 6.01 28.38 6.73
CA TYR A 184 5.93 29.24 7.91
C TYR A 184 7.24 29.25 8.71
N PHE A 185 7.94 28.12 8.82
CA PHE A 185 9.17 27.98 9.58
C PHE A 185 10.32 28.77 8.96
N ASP A 186 10.45 28.77 7.62
CA ASP A 186 11.41 29.64 6.93
C ASP A 186 11.19 31.12 7.29
N ALA A 187 9.93 31.55 7.31
CA ALA A 187 9.56 32.89 7.73
C ALA A 187 9.80 33.15 9.23
N TRP A 188 9.54 32.16 10.08
CA TRP A 188 9.78 32.20 11.52
C TRP A 188 11.26 32.36 11.89
N GLN A 189 12.15 31.69 11.15
CA GLN A 189 13.60 31.78 11.33
C GLN A 189 14.15 33.14 10.92
N LYS A 190 13.56 33.77 9.89
CA LYS A 190 13.98 35.09 9.38
C LYS A 190 13.36 36.25 10.14
N ALA A 191 12.23 36.04 10.81
CA ALA A 191 11.51 37.08 11.54
C ALA A 191 12.35 37.87 12.57
N PRO A 192 13.26 37.28 13.36
CA PRO A 192 14.09 38.04 14.31
C PRO A 192 15.01 39.08 13.67
N ALA A 193 15.40 38.89 12.40
CA ALA A 193 16.27 39.81 11.68
C ALA A 193 15.52 40.98 11.04
N GLN A 194 14.18 41.01 11.13
CA GLN A 194 13.37 42.05 10.51
C GLN A 194 13.28 43.28 11.39
N SER A 195 13.24 44.47 10.78
CA SER A 195 13.28 45.77 11.48
C SER A 195 12.12 46.01 12.45
N CYS A 196 10.98 45.35 12.24
CA CYS A 196 9.81 45.42 13.11
C CYS A 196 9.87 44.47 14.33
N VAL A 197 10.96 43.72 14.49
CA VAL A 197 11.18 42.81 15.61
C VAL A 197 12.41 43.31 16.38
N SER A 198 12.21 43.73 17.64
CA SER A 198 13.26 44.34 18.45
C SER A 198 14.17 43.33 19.15
N SER A 199 13.75 42.06 19.26
CA SER A 199 14.56 41.00 19.87
C SER A 199 14.07 39.59 19.48
N ASN A 200 14.96 38.59 19.62
CA ASN A 200 14.65 37.19 19.33
C ASN A 200 13.53 36.60 20.21
N SER A 201 13.28 37.19 21.38
CA SER A 201 12.24 36.77 22.33
C SER A 201 10.95 37.57 22.20
N GLN A 202 10.85 38.52 21.26
CA GLN A 202 9.62 39.27 21.00
C GLN A 202 8.62 38.43 20.19
N TRP A 203 8.13 37.36 20.82
CA TRP A 203 7.36 36.29 20.17
C TRP A 203 6.17 36.78 19.35
N ILE A 204 5.39 37.73 19.87
CA ILE A 204 4.23 38.29 19.14
C ILE A 204 4.67 38.96 17.83
N ALA A 205 5.72 39.79 17.88
CA ALA A 205 6.22 40.46 16.68
C ALA A 205 6.81 39.45 15.69
N ARG A 206 7.52 38.42 16.18
CA ARG A 206 8.00 37.31 15.35
C ARG A 206 6.85 36.57 14.67
N THR A 207 5.83 36.16 15.42
CA THR A 207 4.65 35.45 14.92
C THR A 207 3.93 36.25 13.84
N ARG A 208 3.68 37.54 14.07
CA ARG A 208 3.03 38.43 13.08
C ARG A 208 3.87 38.61 11.83
N THR A 209 5.19 38.79 12.00
CA THR A 209 6.15 38.97 10.91
C THR A 209 6.24 37.73 10.04
N ALA A 210 6.32 36.55 10.65
CA ALA A 210 6.33 35.28 9.95
C ALA A 210 5.01 35.02 9.22
N TYR A 211 3.87 35.33 9.84
CA TYR A 211 2.57 35.18 9.20
C TYR A 211 2.39 36.11 7.99
N SER A 212 2.83 37.37 8.09
CA SER A 212 2.77 38.28 6.95
C SER A 212 3.54 37.74 5.74
N ALA A 213 4.69 37.11 5.97
CA ALA A 213 5.48 36.47 4.92
C ALA A 213 4.90 35.14 4.44
N TYR A 214 4.32 34.32 5.32
CA TYR A 214 3.59 33.10 4.95
C TYR A 214 2.42 33.42 3.99
N ASN A 215 1.62 34.43 4.34
CA ASN A 215 0.43 34.81 3.57
C ASN A 215 0.74 35.67 2.34
N GLY A 216 1.90 36.36 2.30
CA GLY A 216 2.21 37.35 1.26
C GLY A 216 3.57 37.22 0.60
N GLY A 217 4.30 36.13 0.83
CA GLY A 217 5.68 35.92 0.38
C GLY A 217 6.71 36.76 1.13
N ALA A 218 7.99 36.51 0.82
CA ALA A 218 9.13 37.12 1.51
C ALA A 218 9.15 38.66 1.51
N SER A 219 8.55 39.32 0.52
CA SER A 219 8.45 40.79 0.50
C SER A 219 7.45 41.37 1.51
N SER A 220 6.66 40.51 2.16
CA SER A 220 5.62 40.91 3.11
C SER A 220 6.09 40.90 4.57
N TYR A 221 7.38 40.68 4.86
CA TYR A 221 7.89 40.89 6.22
C TYR A 221 7.49 42.28 6.73
N CYS A 222 7.12 42.37 8.00
CA CYS A 222 6.67 43.59 8.65
C CYS A 222 5.44 44.28 8.03
N ARG A 223 4.73 43.67 7.08
CA ARG A 223 3.49 44.23 6.49
C ARG A 223 2.48 44.70 7.54
N TRP A 224 2.40 43.98 8.66
CA TRP A 224 1.53 44.28 9.79
C TRP A 224 1.79 45.64 10.48
N THR A 225 2.94 46.28 10.24
CA THR A 225 3.23 47.64 10.75
C THR A 225 2.65 48.74 9.86
N ASN A 226 2.20 48.41 8.64
CA ASN A 226 1.61 49.34 7.70
C ASN A 226 0.09 49.11 7.58
N PRO A 227 -0.75 49.86 8.30
CA PRO A 227 -2.21 49.67 8.26
C PRO A 227 -2.83 50.01 6.90
N ASN A 228 -2.12 50.75 6.04
CA ASN A 228 -2.60 51.17 4.72
C ASN A 228 -2.27 50.14 3.62
N HIS A 229 -1.51 49.09 3.93
CA HIS A 229 -1.25 48.04 2.96
C HIS A 229 -2.55 47.30 2.63
N LYS A 230 -2.81 47.01 1.34
CA LYS A 230 -4.08 46.38 0.88
C LYS A 230 -4.45 45.07 1.60
N TRP A 231 -3.44 44.34 2.09
CA TRP A 231 -3.59 43.09 2.84
C TRP A 231 -3.41 43.22 4.36
N ALA A 232 -3.23 44.42 4.92
CA ALA A 232 -3.01 44.63 6.36
C ALA A 232 -4.19 44.12 7.22
N LYS A 233 -5.40 44.09 6.65
CA LYS A 233 -6.58 43.51 7.29
C LYS A 233 -6.36 42.04 7.65
N ASN A 234 -5.64 41.27 6.84
CA ASN A 234 -5.35 39.86 7.11
C ASN A 234 -4.43 39.71 8.32
N ASP A 235 -3.39 40.55 8.45
CA ASP A 235 -2.49 40.53 9.61
C ASP A 235 -3.19 40.99 10.88
N LYS A 236 -4.10 41.97 10.78
CA LYS A 236 -4.94 42.40 11.90
C LYS A 236 -5.86 41.27 12.36
N ASN A 237 -6.58 40.63 11.43
CA ASN A 237 -7.47 39.51 11.76
C ASN A 237 -6.70 38.34 12.39
N PHE A 238 -5.51 38.02 11.88
CA PHE A 238 -4.63 37.03 12.47
C PHE A 238 -4.25 37.40 13.91
N TYR A 239 -3.85 38.65 14.16
CA TYR A 239 -3.51 39.13 15.51
C TYR A 239 -4.71 39.12 16.46
N ASP A 240 -5.90 39.50 15.97
CA ASP A 240 -7.13 39.44 16.75
C ASP A 240 -7.44 37.98 17.16
N LYS A 241 -7.31 37.03 16.24
CA LYS A 241 -7.46 35.58 16.52
C LYS A 241 -6.39 35.06 17.47
N PHE A 242 -5.14 35.50 17.32
CA PHE A 242 -4.03 35.14 18.22
C PHE A 242 -4.32 35.55 19.66
N ASN A 243 -4.93 36.72 19.87
CA ASN A 243 -5.30 37.19 21.20
C ASN A 243 -6.55 36.50 21.74
N ALA A 244 -7.59 36.40 20.91
CA ALA A 244 -8.88 35.88 21.33
C ALA A 244 -8.86 34.37 21.63
N GLN A 245 -8.05 33.59 20.91
CA GLN A 245 -7.93 32.13 21.07
C GLN A 245 -9.29 31.41 21.14
N SER A 246 -10.22 31.84 20.29
CA SER A 246 -11.64 31.46 20.37
C SER A 246 -11.91 29.97 20.14
N TRP A 247 -10.89 29.19 19.77
CA TRP A 247 -10.97 27.72 19.70
C TRP A 247 -11.03 27.07 21.09
N LEU A 248 -10.43 27.69 22.11
CA LEU A 248 -10.37 27.12 23.47
C LEU A 248 -11.75 26.90 24.10
N LYS A 249 -12.79 27.60 23.63
CA LYS A 249 -14.18 27.39 24.09
C LYS A 249 -14.78 26.05 23.65
N TYR A 250 -14.11 25.32 22.78
CA TYR A 250 -14.51 24.00 22.26
C TYR A 250 -13.54 22.89 22.68
N VAL A 251 -12.61 23.18 23.59
CA VAL A 251 -11.59 22.24 24.06
C VAL A 251 -11.80 22.05 25.56
N ASP A 252 -12.19 20.85 25.95
CA ASP A 252 -12.48 20.52 27.35
C ASP A 252 -11.19 20.23 28.13
N ASP A 253 -10.25 19.53 27.49
CA ASP A 253 -8.95 19.18 28.06
C ASP A 253 -7.80 19.59 27.11
N PRO A 254 -7.13 20.72 27.37
CA PRO A 254 -5.97 21.15 26.60
C PRO A 254 -4.74 20.23 26.68
N ASN A 255 -4.73 19.29 27.63
CA ASN A 255 -3.64 18.35 27.85
C ASN A 255 -3.91 16.95 27.29
N LYS A 256 -5.14 16.64 26.86
CA LYS A 256 -5.49 15.36 26.22
C LYS A 256 -4.50 15.02 25.11
N GLU A 257 -3.98 13.80 25.08
CA GLU A 257 -3.15 13.28 23.99
C GLU A 257 -3.96 13.13 22.69
N ALA A 258 -3.31 13.27 21.54
CA ALA A 258 -3.95 13.04 20.25
C ALA A 258 -4.36 11.56 20.15
N SER A 259 -5.55 11.27 19.63
CA SER A 259 -6.01 9.88 19.47
C SER A 259 -5.22 9.07 18.42
N VAL A 260 -4.25 9.69 17.74
CA VAL A 260 -3.36 9.06 16.77
C VAL A 260 -1.92 9.34 17.13
N ASP A 261 -1.01 8.40 16.82
CA ASP A 261 0.43 8.65 16.95
C ASP A 261 0.93 9.62 15.89
N VAL A 262 1.09 10.89 16.30
CA VAL A 262 1.52 11.98 15.44
C VAL A 262 2.93 11.77 14.91
N ASN A 263 3.85 11.30 15.74
CA ASN A 263 5.25 11.10 15.34
C ASN A 263 5.31 10.00 14.27
N CYS A 264 4.64 8.89 14.53
CA CYS A 264 4.60 7.77 13.59
C CYS A 264 4.05 8.20 12.22
N LEU A 265 2.95 8.95 12.21
CA LEU A 265 2.36 9.42 10.96
C LEU A 265 3.23 10.47 10.27
N ALA A 266 3.94 11.33 11.01
CA ALA A 266 4.84 12.34 10.48
C ALA A 266 6.13 11.74 9.90
N GLU A 267 6.55 10.57 10.37
CA GLU A 267 7.64 9.77 9.81
C GLU A 267 7.21 8.94 8.59
N GLY A 268 5.93 9.02 8.19
CA GLY A 268 5.41 8.35 6.99
C GLY A 268 5.05 6.88 7.17
N HIS A 269 5.10 6.36 8.40
CA HIS A 269 4.71 4.98 8.67
C HIS A 269 3.21 4.81 8.42
N SER A 270 2.82 3.74 7.72
CA SER A 270 1.41 3.50 7.40
C SER A 270 0.66 2.70 8.46
N ASN A 271 1.35 2.19 9.48
CA ASN A 271 0.81 1.27 10.50
C ASN A 271 0.88 1.86 11.91
N CYS A 272 0.50 3.13 12.05
CA CYS A 272 0.59 3.84 13.31
C CYS A 272 -0.47 3.40 14.31
N PRO A 273 -0.12 3.12 15.57
CA PRO A 273 -1.08 2.77 16.60
C PRO A 273 -2.05 3.93 16.85
N GLY A 274 -3.34 3.63 17.04
CA GLY A 274 -4.26 4.57 17.66
C GLY A 274 -3.90 4.73 19.14
N GLN A 275 -3.84 5.97 19.64
CA GLN A 275 -3.74 6.20 21.08
C GLN A 275 -5.14 6.11 21.67
N GLY A 276 -5.50 4.91 22.15
CA GLY A 276 -6.83 4.61 22.67
C GLY A 276 -7.49 3.37 22.06
N GLY A 277 -6.80 2.65 21.17
CA GLY A 277 -7.16 1.26 20.91
C GLY A 277 -7.21 0.53 22.24
N ASN A 278 -8.35 -0.07 22.58
CA ASN A 278 -8.45 -0.91 23.76
C ASN A 278 -7.32 -1.95 23.63
N PRO A 279 -6.42 -2.14 24.61
CA PRO A 279 -5.22 -2.97 24.50
C PRO A 279 -5.43 -4.47 24.16
N GLY A 280 -6.62 -4.87 23.70
CA GLY A 280 -6.95 -6.21 23.22
C GLY A 280 -8.02 -6.20 22.13
N ASN A 281 -8.11 -5.16 21.29
CA ASN A 281 -8.90 -5.19 20.05
C ASN A 281 -8.05 -4.77 18.85
N LEU A 282 -8.11 -5.54 17.77
CA LEU A 282 -7.44 -5.20 16.50
C LEU A 282 -8.21 -4.07 15.79
N GLU A 283 -7.47 -3.07 15.33
CA GLU A 283 -7.94 -1.97 14.48
C GLU A 283 -7.91 -2.39 13.00
N SER A 284 -9.02 -2.17 12.29
CA SER A 284 -9.13 -2.44 10.85
C SER A 284 -8.17 -1.52 10.08
N GLY A 285 -7.55 -2.03 9.01
CA GLY A 285 -6.55 -1.29 8.23
C GLY A 285 -5.11 -1.46 8.74
N LYS A 286 -4.91 -2.16 9.86
CA LYS A 286 -3.59 -2.38 10.46
C LYS A 286 -3.05 -3.77 10.21
N PHE A 287 -1.74 -3.88 10.32
CA PHE A 287 -1.00 -5.12 10.19
C PHE A 287 -0.36 -5.46 11.52
N TYR A 288 -0.40 -6.74 11.88
CA TYR A 288 0.09 -7.25 13.14
C TYR A 288 1.05 -8.40 12.90
N GLN A 289 2.06 -8.54 13.76
CA GLN A 289 3.04 -9.62 13.72
C GLN A 289 3.10 -10.33 15.06
N THR A 290 3.06 -11.65 15.03
CA THR A 290 3.26 -12.47 16.24
C THR A 290 4.76 -12.68 16.51
N ASP A 291 5.08 -13.06 17.74
CA ASP A 291 6.40 -13.54 18.17
C ASP A 291 7.04 -14.60 17.25
N LYS A 292 6.22 -15.41 16.57
CA LYS A 292 6.65 -16.43 15.59
C LYS A 292 6.87 -15.91 14.16
N GLY A 293 6.79 -14.60 13.94
CA GLY A 293 7.01 -13.96 12.64
C GLY A 293 5.83 -14.04 11.66
N LYS A 294 4.68 -14.59 12.08
CA LYS A 294 3.44 -14.60 11.30
C LYS A 294 2.90 -13.17 11.22
N VAL A 295 2.55 -12.71 10.02
CA VAL A 295 1.99 -11.37 9.81
C VAL A 295 0.54 -11.48 9.37
N CYS A 296 -0.32 -10.65 9.94
CA CYS A 296 -1.75 -10.63 9.65
C CYS A 296 -2.23 -9.20 9.44
N ALA A 297 -2.90 -8.96 8.31
CA ALA A 297 -3.64 -7.74 8.04
C ALA A 297 -5.07 -7.88 8.57
N TYR A 298 -5.57 -6.94 9.37
CA TYR A 298 -6.95 -6.97 9.86
C TYR A 298 -7.83 -6.06 9.02
N PHE A 299 -8.76 -6.64 8.25
CA PHE A 299 -9.66 -5.92 7.36
C PHE A 299 -11.05 -6.56 7.39
N ASN A 300 -12.11 -5.74 7.37
CA ASN A 300 -13.49 -6.21 7.30
C ASN A 300 -13.88 -7.25 8.37
N GLY A 301 -13.32 -7.10 9.59
CA GLY A 301 -13.61 -8.01 10.70
C GLY A 301 -12.84 -9.34 10.67
N ARG A 302 -11.98 -9.58 9.68
CA ARG A 302 -11.22 -10.82 9.49
C ARG A 302 -9.72 -10.53 9.40
N LEU A 303 -8.91 -11.48 9.87
CA LEU A 303 -7.47 -11.47 9.70
C LEU A 303 -7.05 -12.17 8.41
N HIS A 304 -6.12 -11.56 7.70
CA HIS A 304 -5.53 -12.08 6.47
C HIS A 304 -4.05 -12.31 6.71
N CYS A 305 -3.67 -13.57 6.89
CA CYS A 305 -2.39 -13.93 7.46
C CYS A 305 -1.46 -14.64 6.47
N ILE A 306 -0.18 -14.33 6.59
CA ILE A 306 0.95 -15.00 5.94
C ILE A 306 1.94 -15.48 7.00
N ALA A 307 2.70 -16.52 6.68
CA ALA A 307 3.57 -17.19 7.66
C ALA A 307 4.82 -16.40 8.07
N ASN A 308 5.25 -15.43 7.25
CA ASN A 308 6.51 -14.71 7.43
C ASN A 308 6.36 -13.22 7.08
N GLU A 309 7.02 -12.36 7.86
CA GLU A 309 7.10 -10.92 7.61
C GLU A 309 7.75 -10.56 6.28
N LYS A 310 8.68 -11.39 5.79
CA LYS A 310 9.29 -11.17 4.47
C LYS A 310 8.25 -11.14 3.34
N ASP A 311 7.10 -11.76 3.54
CA ASP A 311 6.02 -11.81 2.54
C ASP A 311 5.00 -10.67 2.72
N LEU A 312 5.27 -9.71 3.63
CA LEU A 312 4.42 -8.55 3.92
C LEU A 312 4.08 -7.76 2.66
N ALA A 313 4.99 -7.70 1.69
CA ALA A 313 4.77 -7.07 0.40
C ALA A 313 3.52 -7.62 -0.33
N CYS A 314 3.21 -8.90 -0.18
CA CYS A 314 2.07 -9.53 -0.85
C CYS A 314 0.74 -9.22 -0.16
N LEU A 315 0.73 -9.12 1.17
CA LEU A 315 -0.42 -8.58 1.89
C LEU A 315 -0.61 -7.09 1.57
N ASN A 316 0.48 -6.32 1.49
CA ASN A 316 0.43 -4.92 1.07
C ASN A 316 -0.18 -4.77 -0.33
N ALA A 317 0.23 -5.61 -1.29
CA ALA A 317 -0.35 -5.62 -2.63
C ALA A 317 -1.85 -5.95 -2.59
N LYS A 318 -2.25 -6.95 -1.81
CA LYS A 318 -3.67 -7.35 -1.66
C LYS A 318 -4.57 -6.22 -1.16
N PHE A 319 -4.09 -5.46 -0.17
CA PHE A 319 -4.87 -4.40 0.49
C PHE A 319 -4.54 -2.99 0.01
N ASN A 320 -3.69 -2.88 -1.02
CA ASN A 320 -3.19 -1.61 -1.54
C ASN A 320 -2.61 -0.71 -0.41
N THR A 321 -1.82 -1.30 0.48
CA THR A 321 -1.18 -0.63 1.61
C THR A 321 0.35 -0.61 1.45
N LYS A 322 1.03 0.12 2.33
CA LYS A 322 2.50 0.27 2.33
C LYS A 322 3.09 0.05 3.73
N VAL A 323 2.61 -0.97 4.43
CA VAL A 323 3.11 -1.24 5.79
C VAL A 323 4.52 -1.79 5.70
N THR A 324 5.47 -1.09 6.31
CA THR A 324 6.87 -1.53 6.41
C THR A 324 7.15 -2.26 7.71
N GLN A 325 6.42 -1.94 8.78
CA GLN A 325 6.55 -2.56 10.10
C GLN A 325 5.15 -2.91 10.65
N PRO A 326 4.84 -4.21 10.76
CA PRO A 326 3.65 -4.65 11.48
C PRO A 326 3.73 -4.31 12.98
N MET A 327 2.58 -4.15 13.62
CA MET A 327 2.51 -3.96 15.07
C MET A 327 2.69 -5.29 15.79
N ALA A 328 3.49 -5.32 16.85
CA ALA A 328 3.65 -6.54 17.64
C ALA A 328 2.30 -6.96 18.29
N THR A 329 2.01 -8.27 18.26
CA THR A 329 0.84 -8.87 18.90
C THR A 329 1.14 -10.29 19.36
N THR A 330 0.21 -10.94 20.06
CA THR A 330 0.33 -12.33 20.51
C THR A 330 -0.53 -13.26 19.64
N ALA A 331 -0.17 -14.54 19.60
CA ALA A 331 -0.98 -15.54 18.92
C ALA A 331 -2.37 -15.70 19.57
N GLU A 332 -2.42 -15.54 20.89
CA GLU A 332 -3.64 -15.57 21.70
C GLU A 332 -4.60 -14.43 21.33
N GLU A 333 -4.07 -13.25 21.04
CA GLU A 333 -4.86 -12.10 20.61
C GLU A 333 -5.48 -12.32 19.23
N LEU A 334 -4.67 -12.78 18.28
CA LEU A 334 -5.14 -13.07 16.92
C LEU A 334 -6.16 -14.21 16.89
N ALA A 335 -6.06 -15.18 17.81
CA ALA A 335 -6.97 -16.32 17.88
C ALA A 335 -8.42 -15.94 18.23
N LYS A 336 -8.67 -14.72 18.71
CA LYS A 336 -10.03 -14.21 18.97
C LYS A 336 -10.81 -13.86 17.71
N TYR A 337 -10.12 -13.76 16.57
CA TYR A 337 -10.69 -13.31 15.31
C TYR A 337 -10.71 -14.44 14.29
N GLU A 338 -11.70 -14.40 13.39
CA GLU A 338 -11.67 -15.25 12.21
C GLU A 338 -10.45 -14.87 11.37
N TYR A 339 -9.72 -15.87 10.86
CA TYR A 339 -8.56 -15.63 10.01
C TYR A 339 -8.54 -16.53 8.78
N GLN A 340 -8.08 -15.96 7.67
CA GLN A 340 -7.74 -16.65 6.44
C GLN A 340 -6.22 -16.68 6.31
N VAL A 341 -5.65 -17.87 6.23
CA VAL A 341 -4.22 -18.06 5.96
C VAL A 341 -4.02 -18.14 4.46
N TYR A 342 -3.10 -17.34 3.95
CA TYR A 342 -2.69 -17.37 2.56
C TYR A 342 -1.39 -18.14 2.42
N ASP A 343 -1.33 -18.95 1.37
CA ASP A 343 -0.05 -19.35 0.81
C ASP A 343 0.61 -18.14 0.15
N ARG A 344 1.91 -17.94 0.42
CA ARG A 344 2.63 -16.77 -0.11
C ARG A 344 2.70 -16.84 -1.62
N HIS A 345 2.96 -18.01 -2.19
CA HIS A 345 3.21 -18.15 -3.62
C HIS A 345 1.94 -17.90 -4.40
N THR A 346 0.80 -18.44 -3.95
CA THR A 346 -0.52 -18.14 -4.51
C THR A 346 -0.84 -16.65 -4.36
N LEU A 347 -0.78 -16.11 -3.14
CA LEU A 347 -1.17 -14.72 -2.90
C LEU A 347 -0.31 -13.73 -3.69
N CYS A 348 1.02 -13.88 -3.66
CA CYS A 348 1.89 -12.96 -4.37
C CYS A 348 1.66 -13.04 -5.89
N ASN A 349 1.55 -14.23 -6.49
CA ASN A 349 1.29 -14.36 -7.93
C ASN A 349 -0.07 -13.76 -8.34
N GLU A 350 -1.10 -13.88 -7.50
CA GLU A 350 -2.40 -13.24 -7.75
C GLU A 350 -2.35 -11.71 -7.70
N GLN A 351 -1.54 -11.14 -6.80
CA GLN A 351 -1.53 -9.70 -6.53
C GLN A 351 -0.41 -8.94 -7.25
N ILE A 352 0.62 -9.63 -7.71
CA ILE A 352 1.83 -9.04 -8.32
C ILE A 352 1.98 -9.63 -9.71
N SER A 353 1.35 -8.97 -10.69
CA SER A 353 1.27 -9.45 -12.08
C SER A 353 2.60 -9.57 -12.79
N SER A 354 3.66 -8.97 -12.25
CA SER A 354 5.03 -9.05 -12.74
C SER A 354 5.78 -10.29 -12.26
N LEU A 355 5.23 -11.06 -11.31
CA LEU A 355 5.85 -12.31 -10.88
C LEU A 355 5.76 -13.36 -11.99
N LEU A 356 6.89 -14.00 -12.22
CA LEU A 356 7.00 -15.14 -13.09
C LEU A 356 6.55 -16.39 -12.33
N PRO A 357 5.88 -17.33 -13.00
CA PRO A 357 5.48 -18.58 -12.38
C PRO A 357 6.69 -19.28 -11.77
N LEU A 358 6.52 -19.75 -10.54
CA LEU A 358 7.52 -20.63 -9.92
C LEU A 358 7.66 -21.91 -10.73
N GLN A 359 8.81 -22.56 -10.58
CA GLN A 359 9.13 -23.81 -11.26
C GLN A 359 9.14 -23.70 -12.79
N SER A 360 9.34 -22.49 -13.30
CA SER A 360 9.53 -22.22 -14.72
C SER A 360 11.02 -22.11 -15.05
N TYR A 361 11.34 -22.43 -16.30
CA TYR A 361 12.63 -22.05 -16.87
C TYR A 361 12.55 -20.67 -17.47
N VAL A 362 13.60 -19.90 -17.26
CA VAL A 362 13.77 -18.58 -17.82
C VAL A 362 15.13 -18.46 -18.48
N LEU A 363 15.21 -17.63 -19.52
CA LEU A 363 16.46 -17.16 -20.10
C LEU A 363 16.71 -15.76 -19.60
N ASN A 364 17.89 -15.50 -19.06
CA ASN A 364 18.27 -14.14 -18.77
C ASN A 364 18.57 -13.38 -20.08
N GLN A 365 17.94 -12.24 -20.29
CA GLN A 365 18.11 -11.38 -21.46
C GLN A 365 19.34 -10.47 -21.37
N LYS A 366 19.89 -10.34 -20.16
CA LYS A 366 21.07 -9.52 -19.85
C LYS A 366 21.99 -10.27 -18.90
N ALA A 367 23.24 -9.82 -18.81
CA ALA A 367 24.15 -10.33 -17.79
C ALA A 367 23.58 -10.02 -16.39
N VAL A 368 23.60 -11.02 -15.49
CA VAL A 368 23.10 -10.90 -14.12
C VAL A 368 24.06 -11.56 -13.13
N THR A 369 24.12 -11.05 -11.91
CA THR A 369 24.89 -11.66 -10.82
C THR A 369 24.03 -12.67 -10.06
N LEU A 370 24.53 -13.89 -9.87
CA LEU A 370 23.97 -14.89 -8.96
C LEU A 370 24.50 -14.64 -7.55
N LEU A 371 23.62 -14.41 -6.59
CA LEU A 371 23.94 -14.07 -5.20
C LEU A 371 23.67 -15.23 -4.24
N ALA A 372 24.39 -15.30 -3.12
CA ALA A 372 24.15 -16.34 -2.11
C ALA A 372 22.77 -16.24 -1.42
N HIS A 373 22.31 -15.01 -1.21
CA HIS A 373 20.95 -14.62 -0.83
C HIS A 373 20.66 -13.26 -1.49
N SER A 374 19.46 -12.70 -1.36
CA SER A 374 19.08 -11.44 -2.01
C SER A 374 19.92 -10.19 -1.63
N GLU A 375 20.82 -10.30 -0.65
CA GLU A 375 21.81 -9.28 -0.22
C GLU A 375 23.21 -9.87 -0.04
N GLY A 376 23.41 -11.10 -0.52
CA GLY A 376 24.60 -11.87 -0.23
C GLY A 376 25.76 -11.55 -1.16
N ALA A 377 26.90 -12.16 -0.89
CA ALA A 377 28.03 -12.13 -1.79
C ALA A 377 27.67 -12.76 -3.16
N ALA A 378 28.33 -12.28 -4.21
CA ALA A 378 28.26 -12.87 -5.54
C ALA A 378 28.83 -14.29 -5.53
N LEU A 379 28.06 -15.24 -6.05
CA LEU A 379 28.48 -16.62 -6.31
C LEU A 379 29.04 -16.76 -7.73
N ALA A 380 28.43 -16.09 -8.70
CA ALA A 380 28.81 -16.15 -10.11
C ALA A 380 28.25 -14.94 -10.90
N GLU A 381 28.89 -14.64 -12.03
CA GLU A 381 28.36 -13.73 -13.05
C GLU A 381 27.81 -14.57 -14.21
N LEU A 382 26.56 -14.32 -14.59
CA LEU A 382 25.85 -15.08 -15.62
C LEU A 382 25.73 -14.22 -16.88
N SER A 383 26.27 -14.70 -18.00
CA SER A 383 26.11 -14.06 -19.31
C SER A 383 24.65 -14.07 -19.77
N SER A 384 24.26 -13.15 -20.67
CA SER A 384 22.94 -13.21 -21.32
C SER A 384 22.75 -14.53 -22.08
N GLY A 385 21.54 -15.09 -22.02
CA GLY A 385 21.13 -16.33 -22.67
C GLY A 385 21.30 -17.59 -21.83
N GLU A 386 21.77 -17.48 -20.59
CA GLU A 386 21.83 -18.60 -19.64
C GLU A 386 20.43 -19.03 -19.21
N LYS A 387 20.22 -20.35 -19.19
CA LYS A 387 18.97 -20.98 -18.75
C LYS A 387 18.99 -21.16 -17.24
N LEU A 388 17.95 -20.63 -16.58
CA LEU A 388 17.79 -20.62 -15.12
C LEU A 388 16.45 -21.27 -14.77
N TYR A 389 16.39 -21.96 -13.64
CA TYR A 389 15.15 -22.53 -13.12
C TYR A 389 14.72 -21.78 -11.88
N ILE A 390 13.51 -21.19 -11.88
CA ILE A 390 12.99 -20.45 -10.74
C ILE A 390 12.49 -21.42 -9.68
N GLU A 391 13.13 -21.46 -8.52
CA GLU A 391 12.71 -22.29 -7.39
C GLU A 391 11.79 -21.54 -6.43
N ASP A 392 12.07 -20.25 -6.23
CA ASP A 392 11.36 -19.42 -5.27
C ASP A 392 11.52 -17.93 -5.59
N PHE A 393 10.89 -17.05 -4.81
CA PHE A 393 11.12 -15.61 -4.86
C PHE A 393 11.21 -14.96 -3.47
N GLU A 394 11.76 -13.75 -3.43
CA GLU A 394 11.71 -12.84 -2.30
C GLU A 394 11.31 -11.46 -2.82
N ILE A 395 10.36 -10.82 -2.14
CA ILE A 395 9.90 -9.47 -2.48
C ILE A 395 10.28 -8.56 -1.33
N LYS A 396 11.16 -7.62 -1.61
CA LYS A 396 11.58 -6.66 -0.60
C LYS A 396 10.60 -5.51 -0.56
N ASN A 397 10.25 -5.12 0.66
CA ASN A 397 9.25 -4.12 0.92
C ASN A 397 9.87 -2.70 0.89
N ASP A 398 10.58 -2.38 -0.19
CA ASP A 398 10.89 -1.01 -0.58
C ASP A 398 9.69 -0.39 -1.30
N GLU A 399 9.67 0.94 -1.53
CA GLU A 399 8.53 1.62 -2.15
C GLU A 399 8.12 1.02 -3.52
N ASP A 400 9.01 0.28 -4.17
CA ASP A 400 8.84 -0.28 -5.50
C ASP A 400 8.56 -1.79 -5.53
N GLN A 401 8.67 -2.48 -4.39
CA GLN A 401 8.55 -3.93 -4.27
C GLN A 401 9.56 -4.69 -5.13
N SER A 402 10.86 -4.52 -4.84
CA SER A 402 11.95 -5.19 -5.55
C SER A 402 11.83 -6.72 -5.49
N ILE A 403 11.91 -7.38 -6.65
CA ILE A 403 11.72 -8.83 -6.82
C ILE A 403 13.09 -9.50 -7.00
N TYR A 404 13.32 -10.55 -6.22
CA TYR A 404 14.47 -11.44 -6.36
C TYR A 404 13.97 -12.86 -6.58
N TYR A 405 14.47 -13.55 -7.60
CA TYR A 405 14.18 -14.99 -7.77
C TYR A 405 15.31 -15.81 -7.19
N GLN A 406 14.96 -16.81 -6.38
CA GLN A 406 15.86 -17.91 -6.12
C GLN A 406 15.88 -18.80 -7.36
N VAL A 407 17.04 -18.91 -7.98
CA VAL A 407 17.23 -19.69 -9.21
C VAL A 407 18.26 -20.77 -9.02
N ARG A 408 18.04 -21.89 -9.71
CA ARG A 408 19.05 -22.90 -9.94
C ARG A 408 19.72 -22.65 -11.28
N TRP A 409 21.05 -22.58 -11.24
CA TRP A 409 21.92 -22.50 -12.40
C TRP A 409 22.98 -23.59 -12.30
N LYS A 410 22.91 -24.58 -13.20
CA LYS A 410 23.75 -25.80 -13.12
C LYS A 410 23.55 -26.47 -11.76
N ALA A 411 24.63 -26.68 -11.00
CA ALA A 411 24.58 -27.27 -9.65
C ALA A 411 24.44 -26.23 -8.52
N GLN A 412 24.42 -24.93 -8.84
CA GLN A 412 24.34 -23.86 -7.85
C GLN A 412 22.91 -23.36 -7.68
N ILE A 413 22.59 -22.94 -6.46
CA ILE A 413 21.34 -22.26 -6.11
C ILE A 413 21.74 -20.91 -5.56
N GLY A 414 21.11 -19.84 -6.05
CA GLY A 414 21.35 -18.48 -5.59
C GLY A 414 20.18 -17.58 -5.95
N TYR A 415 20.36 -16.28 -5.77
CA TYR A 415 19.33 -15.28 -6.04
C TYR A 415 19.77 -14.34 -7.16
N ILE A 416 18.82 -13.94 -8.00
CA ILE A 416 19.02 -12.92 -9.02
C ILE A 416 17.98 -11.81 -8.83
N ALA A 417 18.38 -10.56 -9.05
CA ALA A 417 17.45 -9.42 -9.06
C ALA A 417 16.66 -9.40 -10.38
N ALA A 418 15.35 -9.13 -10.29
CA ALA A 418 14.44 -9.17 -11.43
C ALA A 418 13.60 -7.89 -11.61
N GLY A 419 14.07 -6.78 -11.05
CA GLY A 419 13.36 -5.49 -11.09
C GLY A 419 12.37 -5.36 -9.94
N SER A 420 11.23 -4.72 -10.19
CA SER A 420 10.23 -4.43 -9.17
C SER A 420 8.80 -4.54 -9.71
N ASN A 421 7.80 -4.52 -8.83
CA ASN A 421 6.41 -4.62 -9.28
C ASN A 421 5.98 -3.47 -10.21
N LYS A 422 6.43 -2.25 -9.90
CA LYS A 422 6.14 -1.06 -10.74
C LYS A 422 7.00 -0.97 -12.00
N HIS A 423 8.21 -1.50 -11.92
CA HIS A 423 9.20 -1.46 -12.98
C HIS A 423 9.74 -2.87 -13.23
N PRO A 424 8.89 -3.78 -13.76
CA PRO A 424 9.34 -5.11 -14.09
C PRO A 424 10.47 -4.98 -15.11
N GLN A 425 11.62 -5.53 -14.76
CA GLN A 425 12.74 -5.53 -15.69
C GLN A 425 12.60 -6.79 -16.54
N ASN A 426 12.57 -6.61 -17.87
CA ASN A 426 12.52 -7.71 -18.84
C ASN A 426 13.86 -8.45 -18.92
N PHE A 427 14.47 -8.74 -17.77
CA PHE A 427 15.71 -9.48 -17.66
C PHE A 427 15.49 -10.97 -17.78
N LEU A 428 14.29 -11.44 -17.51
CA LEU A 428 13.95 -12.85 -17.57
C LEU A 428 12.83 -13.01 -18.59
N MET A 429 13.02 -13.97 -19.50
CA MET A 429 12.01 -14.39 -20.45
C MET A 429 11.71 -15.85 -20.19
N LEU A 430 10.43 -16.21 -20.12
CA LEU A 430 10.03 -17.62 -20.02
C LEU A 430 10.63 -18.37 -21.20
N SER A 431 11.45 -19.38 -20.90
CA SER A 431 11.95 -20.32 -21.89
C SER A 431 10.83 -21.33 -22.13
N GLY A 432 10.46 -21.56 -23.39
CA GLY A 432 9.49 -22.61 -23.76
C GLY A 432 9.79 -23.91 -23.02
N SER A 433 8.73 -24.56 -22.54
CA SER A 433 8.78 -25.73 -21.68
C SER A 433 9.53 -26.87 -22.38
N GLU A 434 10.81 -27.03 -22.06
CA GLU A 434 11.37 -28.38 -22.10
C GLU A 434 10.67 -29.16 -20.99
N ASP A 435 9.86 -30.09 -21.45
CA ASP A 435 8.87 -30.95 -20.81
C ASP A 435 9.41 -31.86 -19.69
N ASP A 436 10.62 -31.60 -19.18
CA ASP A 436 11.40 -32.60 -18.44
C ASP A 436 11.53 -32.34 -16.94
N PHE A 437 11.07 -31.21 -16.37
CA PHE A 437 11.41 -30.90 -14.96
C PHE A 437 10.36 -30.15 -14.14
N GLN A 438 9.06 -30.28 -14.44
CA GLN A 438 8.03 -29.96 -13.44
C GLN A 438 8.00 -31.06 -12.38
N PHE A 439 8.74 -30.86 -11.28
CA PHE A 439 8.93 -31.86 -10.23
C PHE A 439 7.80 -31.91 -9.19
N LEU A 440 7.00 -30.86 -9.13
CA LEU A 440 5.81 -30.82 -8.29
C LEU A 440 4.66 -31.39 -9.10
N ALA A 441 3.98 -32.39 -8.54
CA ALA A 441 2.74 -32.84 -9.12
C ALA A 441 1.67 -31.73 -9.05
N GLN A 442 1.04 -31.47 -10.19
CA GLN A 442 -0.16 -30.68 -10.35
C GLN A 442 -1.38 -31.54 -10.07
N VAL A 443 -2.54 -30.90 -9.94
CA VAL A 443 -3.81 -31.64 -9.90
C VAL A 443 -3.96 -32.38 -11.23
N GLY A 444 -4.33 -33.66 -11.14
CA GLY A 444 -4.42 -34.57 -12.27
C GLY A 444 -3.16 -35.38 -12.55
N ASP A 445 -1.99 -34.97 -12.04
CA ASP A 445 -0.77 -35.75 -12.23
C ASP A 445 -0.81 -37.06 -11.43
N SER A 446 -0.22 -38.11 -12.02
CA SER A 446 0.13 -39.30 -11.27
C SER A 446 1.43 -39.10 -10.51
N ILE A 447 1.50 -39.64 -9.29
CA ILE A 447 2.69 -39.68 -8.45
C ILE A 447 2.95 -41.11 -7.98
N ARG A 448 4.21 -41.45 -7.76
CA ARG A 448 4.66 -42.70 -7.16
C ARG A 448 5.29 -42.43 -5.80
N ILE A 449 4.87 -43.14 -4.77
CA ILE A 449 5.43 -43.00 -3.43
C ILE A 449 6.87 -43.56 -3.42
N LYS A 450 7.86 -42.72 -3.06
CA LYS A 450 9.28 -43.10 -3.03
C LYS A 450 9.81 -43.38 -1.63
N ASN A 451 9.10 -42.93 -0.60
CA ASN A 451 9.53 -43.18 0.78
C ASN A 451 9.51 -44.69 1.07
N SER A 452 10.63 -45.23 1.54
CA SER A 452 10.82 -46.66 1.80
C SER A 452 9.88 -47.21 2.87
N GLY A 453 9.40 -46.37 3.79
CA GLY A 453 8.40 -46.73 4.81
C GLY A 453 6.96 -46.52 4.37
N GLY A 454 6.72 -46.24 3.09
CA GLY A 454 5.43 -45.75 2.62
C GLY A 454 5.16 -44.31 3.07
N ILE A 455 3.90 -43.88 2.97
CA ILE A 455 3.50 -42.53 3.36
C ILE A 455 2.16 -42.52 4.07
N ASN A 456 2.07 -41.72 5.13
CA ASN A 456 0.85 -41.59 5.91
C ASN A 456 -0.16 -40.69 5.18
N GLN A 457 -1.34 -41.24 4.92
CA GLN A 457 -2.51 -40.50 4.44
C GLN A 457 -3.35 -40.04 5.63
N ARG A 458 -3.70 -38.76 5.67
CA ARG A 458 -4.46 -38.13 6.76
C ARG A 458 -5.73 -37.45 6.25
N ASP A 459 -6.74 -37.33 7.10
CA ASP A 459 -8.03 -36.71 6.74
C ASP A 459 -7.90 -35.24 6.35
N VAL A 460 -7.09 -34.49 7.10
CA VAL A 460 -6.60 -33.15 6.76
C VAL A 460 -5.08 -33.12 6.90
N VAL A 461 -4.44 -32.06 6.40
CA VAL A 461 -2.99 -31.89 6.58
C VAL A 461 -2.63 -31.95 8.07
N ARG A 462 -1.74 -32.89 8.43
CA ARG A 462 -1.34 -33.22 9.82
C ARG A 462 -2.46 -33.70 10.74
N GLY A 463 -3.63 -34.05 10.18
CA GLY A 463 -4.78 -34.56 10.91
C GLY A 463 -4.65 -36.01 11.36
N LYS A 464 -5.78 -36.67 11.57
CA LYS A 464 -5.84 -38.07 12.00
C LYS A 464 -5.31 -38.97 10.88
N LEU A 465 -4.52 -39.98 11.26
CA LEU A 465 -4.06 -41.01 10.32
C LEU A 465 -5.27 -41.83 9.82
N ILE A 466 -5.43 -41.89 8.50
CA ILE A 466 -6.39 -42.78 7.84
C ILE A 466 -5.75 -44.14 7.62
N GLN A 467 -4.60 -44.16 6.93
CA GLN A 467 -3.84 -45.35 6.57
C GLN A 467 -2.41 -44.98 6.14
N ASN A 468 -1.56 -45.99 6.02
CA ASN A 468 -0.25 -45.85 5.40
C ASN A 468 -0.29 -46.44 3.99
N ILE A 469 0.17 -45.66 3.01
CA ILE A 469 0.23 -46.03 1.60
C ILE A 469 1.63 -46.60 1.32
N PRO A 470 1.76 -47.86 0.84
CA PRO A 470 3.06 -48.49 0.59
C PRO A 470 3.93 -47.74 -0.43
N MET A 471 5.24 -47.92 -0.34
CA MET A 471 6.19 -47.50 -1.37
C MET A 471 5.79 -48.06 -2.75
N ASN A 472 6.08 -47.31 -3.81
CA ASN A 472 5.75 -47.60 -5.19
C ASN A 472 4.26 -47.61 -5.53
N SER A 473 3.37 -47.29 -4.58
CA SER A 473 1.97 -47.01 -4.91
C SER A 473 1.90 -45.81 -5.85
N GLU A 474 1.09 -45.94 -6.90
CA GLU A 474 0.80 -44.88 -7.86
C GLU A 474 -0.55 -44.27 -7.53
N LEU A 475 -0.61 -42.94 -7.47
CA LEU A 475 -1.78 -42.17 -7.03
C LEU A 475 -1.99 -40.98 -7.95
N VAL A 476 -3.23 -40.59 -8.19
CA VAL A 476 -3.55 -39.32 -8.86
C VAL A 476 -3.66 -38.22 -7.81
N VAL A 477 -3.04 -37.07 -8.08
CA VAL A 477 -3.17 -35.87 -7.25
C VAL A 477 -4.52 -35.22 -7.52
N LEU A 478 -5.39 -35.21 -6.52
CA LEU A 478 -6.74 -34.66 -6.60
C LEU A 478 -6.79 -33.18 -6.21
N ASP A 479 -5.88 -32.77 -5.33
CA ASP A 479 -5.72 -31.39 -4.87
C ASP A 479 -4.31 -31.21 -4.28
N ARG A 480 -3.87 -29.97 -4.07
CA ARG A 480 -2.57 -29.65 -3.49
C ARG A 480 -2.67 -28.52 -2.49
N GLU A 481 -1.96 -28.68 -1.39
CA GLU A 481 -1.87 -27.68 -0.34
C GLU A 481 -0.42 -27.42 0.06
N PHE A 482 -0.07 -26.17 0.34
CA PHE A 482 1.22 -25.78 0.90
C PHE A 482 1.05 -25.32 2.35
N ARG A 483 2.00 -25.70 3.22
CA ARG A 483 2.00 -25.29 4.63
C ARG A 483 3.38 -24.86 5.11
N ASP A 484 3.33 -23.97 6.10
CA ASP A 484 4.44 -23.50 6.94
C ASP A 484 5.53 -22.68 6.23
N GLN A 485 6.47 -22.18 7.02
CA GLN A 485 7.63 -21.37 6.58
C GLN A 485 8.63 -22.17 5.70
N GLU A 486 8.54 -23.50 5.68
CA GLU A 486 9.45 -24.38 4.95
C GLU A 486 8.89 -24.85 3.59
N SER A 487 7.78 -24.25 3.13
CA SER A 487 7.16 -24.58 1.85
C SER A 487 6.87 -26.09 1.72
N MET A 488 6.24 -26.66 2.75
CA MET A 488 5.85 -28.06 2.76
C MET A 488 4.68 -28.26 1.79
N THR A 489 4.81 -29.22 0.88
CA THR A 489 3.76 -29.60 -0.05
C THR A 489 2.99 -30.80 0.49
N TYR A 490 1.66 -30.80 0.30
CA TYR A 490 0.78 -31.91 0.57
C TYR A 490 -0.11 -32.16 -0.65
N TYR A 491 -0.35 -33.44 -0.95
CA TYR A 491 -1.23 -33.85 -2.05
C TYR A 491 -2.45 -34.54 -1.49
N LEU A 492 -3.64 -34.09 -1.88
CA LEU A 492 -4.86 -34.86 -1.68
C LEU A 492 -4.85 -36.02 -2.68
N VAL A 493 -5.00 -37.23 -2.18
CA VAL A 493 -4.96 -38.46 -2.98
C VAL A 493 -6.07 -39.39 -2.54
N GLU A 494 -6.43 -40.33 -3.40
CA GLU A 494 -7.33 -41.44 -3.07
C GLU A 494 -6.56 -42.77 -3.13
N TYR A 495 -6.68 -43.57 -2.07
CA TYR A 495 -6.07 -44.89 -2.01
C TYR A 495 -7.04 -45.87 -1.33
N SER A 496 -7.31 -47.01 -1.98
CA SER A 496 -8.27 -48.01 -1.51
C SER A 496 -9.65 -47.41 -1.14
N GLY A 497 -10.17 -46.49 -1.97
CA GLY A 497 -11.48 -45.85 -1.78
C GLY A 497 -11.55 -44.79 -0.67
N LYS A 498 -10.40 -44.37 -0.11
CA LYS A 498 -10.32 -43.34 0.93
C LYS A 498 -9.53 -42.14 0.44
N LYS A 499 -10.12 -40.95 0.57
CA LYS A 499 -9.49 -39.66 0.26
C LYS A 499 -8.78 -39.08 1.48
N GLY A 500 -7.64 -38.44 1.25
CA GLY A 500 -6.86 -37.77 2.30
C GLY A 500 -5.53 -37.26 1.80
N TYR A 501 -4.88 -36.43 2.63
CA TYR A 501 -3.62 -35.76 2.31
C TYR A 501 -2.40 -36.62 2.66
N ILE A 502 -1.43 -36.65 1.74
CA ILE A 502 -0.09 -37.18 1.97
C ILE A 502 0.95 -36.06 1.91
N TYR A 503 2.09 -36.26 2.55
CA TYR A 503 3.18 -35.29 2.50
C TYR A 503 3.97 -35.40 1.19
N GLY A 504 3.98 -34.34 0.39
CA GLY A 504 4.72 -34.29 -0.88
C GLY A 504 6.20 -34.02 -0.70
N GLY A 505 6.64 -33.46 0.43
CA GLY A 505 8.00 -33.00 0.69
C GLY A 505 8.07 -31.47 0.92
N GLN A 506 9.29 -30.92 0.97
CA GLN A 506 9.55 -29.48 1.02
C GLN A 506 10.03 -28.98 -0.34
N LEU A 507 9.68 -27.73 -0.68
CA LEU A 507 10.31 -27.00 -1.78
C LEU A 507 11.70 -26.50 -1.38
N ASN A 508 11.90 -26.12 -0.12
CA ASN A 508 13.15 -25.55 0.37
C ASN A 508 13.48 -26.00 1.83
N PRO A 509 14.51 -26.84 2.05
CA PRO A 509 15.33 -27.52 1.06
C PRO A 509 14.50 -28.56 0.30
N ARG A 510 14.83 -28.78 -0.97
CA ARG A 510 14.03 -29.63 -1.84
C ARG A 510 14.08 -31.10 -1.44
N THR A 511 12.95 -31.64 -0.97
CA THR A 511 12.83 -33.05 -0.58
C THR A 511 11.76 -33.83 -1.33
N LEU A 512 11.02 -33.22 -2.28
CA LEU A 512 9.93 -33.87 -3.02
C LEU A 512 10.28 -35.28 -3.53
N HIS A 513 11.44 -35.41 -4.19
CA HIS A 513 11.95 -36.68 -4.76
C HIS A 513 12.14 -37.82 -3.75
N LYS A 514 12.21 -37.50 -2.44
CA LYS A 514 12.32 -38.49 -1.36
C LYS A 514 10.96 -39.05 -0.94
N TRP A 515 9.87 -38.35 -1.26
CA TRP A 515 8.53 -38.65 -0.78
C TRP A 515 7.62 -39.13 -1.91
N ALA A 516 7.51 -38.36 -2.98
CA ALA A 516 6.68 -38.66 -4.13
C ALA A 516 7.40 -38.24 -5.42
N GLU A 517 7.45 -39.14 -6.39
CA GLU A 517 7.96 -38.89 -7.73
C GLU A 517 6.77 -38.67 -8.66
N ARG A 518 6.69 -37.53 -9.35
CA ARG A 518 5.72 -37.35 -10.42
C ARG A 518 6.00 -38.37 -11.54
N LEU A 519 4.96 -39.11 -11.92
CA LEU A 519 4.99 -39.98 -13.07
C LEU A 519 4.55 -39.18 -14.29
N ARG A 520 5.35 -39.22 -15.35
CA ARG A 520 4.95 -38.70 -16.64
C ARG A 520 3.86 -39.62 -17.18
N VAL A 521 2.62 -39.15 -17.12
CA VAL A 521 1.52 -39.77 -17.86
C VAL A 521 1.45 -38.99 -19.16
N GLU A 522 1.42 -39.67 -20.31
CA GLU A 522 0.92 -39.04 -21.53
C GLU A 522 -0.50 -38.60 -21.22
N GLN A 523 -0.68 -37.29 -21.00
CA GLN A 523 -1.99 -36.75 -20.68
C GLN A 523 -2.86 -36.91 -21.92
N THR A 524 -3.93 -37.70 -21.80
CA THR A 524 -4.98 -37.72 -22.81
C THR A 524 -5.71 -36.39 -22.71
N MET A 525 -5.47 -35.52 -23.69
CA MET A 525 -6.16 -34.25 -23.79
C MET A 525 -7.47 -34.46 -24.54
N ALA A 526 -8.52 -33.81 -24.07
CA ALA A 526 -9.80 -33.71 -24.77
C ALA A 526 -10.25 -32.26 -24.81
N SER A 527 -11.23 -31.95 -25.65
CA SER A 527 -11.87 -30.65 -25.66
C SER A 527 -13.37 -30.77 -25.53
N LEU A 528 -14.04 -29.71 -25.07
CA LEU A 528 -15.50 -29.67 -25.17
C LEU A 528 -15.90 -29.58 -26.64
N LYS A 529 -16.98 -30.25 -27.03
CA LYS A 529 -17.52 -30.14 -28.38
C LYS A 529 -17.71 -28.68 -28.79
N PRO A 530 -17.39 -28.31 -30.04
CA PRO A 530 -17.29 -26.92 -30.48
C PRO A 530 -18.59 -26.10 -30.38
N TYR A 531 -19.74 -26.75 -30.17
CA TYR A 531 -21.03 -26.09 -29.97
C TYR A 531 -21.36 -25.78 -28.50
N LEU A 532 -20.62 -26.31 -27.52
CA LEU A 532 -20.82 -26.05 -26.09
C LEU A 532 -20.04 -24.81 -25.65
N TRP A 533 -20.63 -24.00 -24.78
CA TRP A 533 -20.00 -22.79 -24.23
C TRP A 533 -19.34 -23.06 -22.88
N TYR A 534 -19.97 -23.92 -22.07
CA TYR A 534 -19.46 -24.41 -20.81
C TYR A 534 -20.17 -25.71 -20.42
N VAL A 535 -19.61 -26.41 -19.43
CA VAL A 535 -20.26 -27.50 -18.71
C VAL A 535 -19.98 -27.32 -17.21
N PHE A 536 -20.96 -27.67 -16.37
CA PHE A 536 -20.72 -27.83 -14.95
C PHE A 536 -20.37 -29.30 -14.70
N PRO A 537 -19.13 -29.61 -14.28
CA PRO A 537 -18.76 -30.95 -13.87
C PRO A 537 -19.63 -31.42 -12.70
N LYS A 538 -19.84 -32.74 -12.58
CA LYS A 538 -20.47 -33.37 -11.43
C LYS A 538 -19.43 -33.85 -10.42
N SER A 539 -19.85 -33.91 -9.16
CA SER A 539 -19.04 -34.44 -8.06
C SER A 539 -18.77 -35.95 -8.15
N CYS A 540 -19.62 -36.72 -8.84
CA CYS A 540 -19.45 -38.15 -9.12
C CYS A 540 -19.96 -38.56 -10.52
N ALA A 541 -19.59 -39.77 -10.96
CA ALA A 541 -19.91 -40.35 -12.27
C ALA A 541 -21.35 -40.90 -12.39
N GLN A 542 -22.35 -40.15 -11.90
CA GLN A 542 -23.76 -40.52 -11.94
C GLN A 542 -24.63 -39.30 -12.22
N ASP A 543 -25.80 -39.52 -12.83
CA ASP A 543 -26.69 -38.43 -13.26
C ASP A 543 -27.29 -37.64 -12.08
N ASP A 544 -27.42 -38.24 -10.90
CA ASP A 544 -28.01 -37.65 -9.70
C ASP A 544 -27.00 -36.86 -8.83
N CYS A 545 -25.72 -36.87 -9.18
CA CYS A 545 -24.70 -36.13 -8.43
C CYS A 545 -24.83 -34.60 -8.58
N ASP A 546 -24.51 -33.87 -7.52
CA ASP A 546 -24.46 -32.40 -7.53
C ASP A 546 -23.39 -31.89 -8.50
N ASN A 547 -23.68 -30.76 -9.13
CA ASN A 547 -22.72 -30.00 -9.92
C ASN A 547 -21.66 -29.37 -9.01
N THR A 548 -20.44 -29.23 -9.52
CA THR A 548 -19.39 -28.44 -8.87
C THR A 548 -19.64 -26.95 -9.07
N ASP A 549 -19.11 -26.12 -8.17
CA ASP A 549 -19.34 -24.66 -8.21
C ASP A 549 -18.63 -23.95 -9.38
N ILE A 550 -17.61 -24.58 -9.97
CA ILE A 550 -16.76 -23.98 -11.00
C ILE A 550 -17.08 -24.60 -12.37
N PRO A 551 -17.63 -23.84 -13.34
CA PRO A 551 -17.86 -24.34 -14.69
C PRO A 551 -16.56 -24.45 -15.48
N ILE A 552 -16.53 -25.40 -16.41
CA ILE A 552 -15.49 -25.55 -17.42
C ILE A 552 -15.95 -24.82 -18.67
N TRP A 553 -15.14 -23.90 -19.19
CA TRP A 553 -15.46 -23.08 -20.36
C TRP A 553 -14.85 -23.67 -21.63
N SER A 554 -15.53 -23.51 -22.77
CA SER A 554 -14.93 -23.87 -24.06
C SER A 554 -14.09 -22.73 -24.64
N ALA A 555 -13.14 -23.07 -25.52
CA ALA A 555 -12.31 -22.10 -26.24
C ALA A 555 -13.11 -21.07 -27.05
N ARG A 556 -14.37 -21.35 -27.40
CA ARG A 556 -15.22 -20.43 -28.17
C ARG A 556 -15.51 -19.10 -27.46
N ARG A 557 -15.43 -19.08 -26.13
CA ARG A 557 -15.64 -17.85 -25.34
C ARG A 557 -14.45 -16.88 -25.44
N PHE A 558 -13.25 -17.40 -25.68
CA PHE A 558 -12.03 -16.63 -25.70
C PHE A 558 -11.44 -16.70 -27.12
N LYS A 559 -11.82 -15.72 -27.95
CA LYS A 559 -11.42 -15.62 -29.36
C LYS A 559 -9.89 -15.62 -29.57
N ASP A 560 -9.13 -15.39 -28.50
CA ASP A 560 -7.68 -15.27 -28.45
C ASP A 560 -6.99 -16.30 -27.53
N CYS A 561 -7.63 -17.42 -27.18
CA CYS A 561 -7.01 -18.45 -26.31
C CYS A 561 -7.00 -19.85 -26.96
N PRO A 562 -5.96 -20.17 -27.75
CA PRO A 562 -5.82 -21.45 -28.44
C PRO A 562 -5.71 -22.65 -27.49
N THR A 563 -5.23 -22.45 -26.26
CA THR A 563 -5.03 -23.49 -25.23
C THR A 563 -6.21 -23.59 -24.25
N CYS A 564 -7.28 -22.78 -24.45
CA CYS A 564 -8.43 -22.77 -23.54
C CYS A 564 -9.37 -23.96 -23.71
N SER A 565 -9.11 -24.84 -24.67
CA SER A 565 -9.90 -26.04 -24.96
C SER A 565 -9.34 -27.32 -24.33
N ASP A 566 -8.10 -27.29 -23.85
CA ASP A 566 -7.39 -28.53 -23.58
C ASP A 566 -7.68 -28.97 -22.14
N LEU A 567 -8.50 -30.01 -22.03
CA LEU A 567 -8.93 -30.61 -20.78
C LEU A 567 -8.18 -31.92 -20.58
N GLN A 568 -7.55 -32.06 -19.41
CA GLN A 568 -6.88 -33.30 -19.07
C GLN A 568 -7.92 -34.32 -18.64
N ILE A 569 -7.94 -35.50 -19.28
CA ILE A 569 -8.74 -36.63 -18.81
C ILE A 569 -8.00 -37.30 -17.65
N LEU A 570 -8.61 -37.30 -16.46
CA LEU A 570 -8.06 -37.88 -15.24
C LEU A 570 -8.47 -39.36 -15.06
N GLU A 571 -9.71 -39.68 -15.41
CA GLU A 571 -10.31 -40.98 -15.14
C GLU A 571 -11.52 -41.22 -16.06
N GLU A 572 -11.83 -42.47 -16.40
CA GLU A 572 -13.05 -42.85 -17.11
C GLU A 572 -13.86 -43.87 -16.31
N SER A 573 -15.18 -43.71 -16.28
CA SER A 573 -16.11 -44.64 -15.65
C SER A 573 -17.41 -44.72 -16.45
N GLY A 574 -17.52 -45.74 -17.29
CA GLY A 574 -18.66 -45.90 -18.21
C GLY A 574 -18.75 -44.76 -19.22
N ASP A 575 -19.91 -44.09 -19.25
CA ASP A 575 -20.17 -42.93 -20.13
C ASP A 575 -19.67 -41.60 -19.55
N TRP A 576 -18.96 -41.63 -18.42
CA TRP A 576 -18.43 -40.46 -17.75
C TRP A 576 -16.91 -40.41 -17.84
N ILE A 577 -16.38 -39.21 -17.97
CA ILE A 577 -14.97 -38.92 -17.80
C ILE A 577 -14.78 -37.85 -16.76
N ARG A 578 -13.75 -38.01 -15.94
CA ARG A 578 -13.33 -37.01 -14.98
C ARG A 578 -12.26 -36.14 -15.63
N ILE A 579 -12.45 -34.84 -15.61
CA ILE A 579 -11.57 -33.88 -16.30
C ILE A 579 -11.01 -32.83 -15.36
N TYR A 580 -9.90 -32.21 -15.76
CA TYR A 580 -9.28 -31.04 -15.14
C TYR A 580 -9.02 -29.94 -16.19
N SER A 581 -9.35 -28.70 -15.83
CA SER A 581 -9.11 -27.51 -16.65
C SER A 581 -7.99 -26.67 -16.03
N ASP A 582 -6.83 -26.62 -16.71
CA ASP A 582 -5.67 -25.84 -16.28
C ASP A 582 -5.97 -24.32 -16.17
N ASN A 583 -6.94 -23.84 -16.96
CA ASN A 583 -7.24 -22.40 -17.05
C ASN A 583 -7.91 -21.83 -15.79
N ASN A 584 -8.68 -22.64 -15.08
CA ASN A 584 -9.47 -22.18 -13.94
C ASN A 584 -9.56 -23.18 -12.78
N GLY A 585 -8.80 -24.28 -12.84
CA GLY A 585 -8.77 -25.33 -11.82
C GLY A 585 -10.06 -26.13 -11.68
N ALA A 586 -11.02 -25.93 -12.59
CA ALA A 586 -12.28 -26.66 -12.58
C ALA A 586 -12.04 -28.15 -12.83
N HIS A 587 -12.67 -29.00 -12.03
CA HIS A 587 -12.53 -30.44 -12.13
C HIS A 587 -13.81 -31.17 -11.74
N GLY A 588 -14.01 -32.36 -12.29
CA GLY A 588 -15.16 -33.20 -11.97
C GLY A 588 -15.57 -34.08 -13.14
N TRP A 589 -16.72 -34.73 -13.02
CA TRP A 589 -17.22 -35.70 -13.98
C TRP A 589 -18.12 -35.05 -15.04
N VAL A 590 -17.88 -35.35 -16.30
CA VAL A 590 -18.74 -34.96 -17.44
C VAL A 590 -19.04 -36.17 -18.29
N LYS A 591 -20.15 -36.15 -19.04
CA LYS A 591 -20.46 -37.24 -19.97
C LYS A 591 -19.53 -37.20 -21.18
N LYS A 592 -19.07 -38.36 -21.65
CA LYS A 592 -18.27 -38.50 -22.88
C LYS A 592 -18.91 -37.79 -24.08
N GLU A 593 -20.25 -37.78 -24.14
CA GLU A 593 -20.99 -37.14 -25.23
C GLU A 593 -20.79 -35.62 -25.35
N VAL A 594 -20.29 -34.94 -24.30
CA VAL A 594 -20.01 -33.49 -24.34
C VAL A 594 -18.58 -33.18 -24.79
N MET A 595 -17.77 -34.20 -25.02
CA MET A 595 -16.36 -34.09 -25.35
C MET A 595 -16.11 -34.40 -26.82
N ASP A 596 -15.09 -33.76 -27.39
CA ASP A 596 -14.52 -34.07 -28.68
C ASP A 596 -13.27 -34.92 -28.44
N GLU A 597 -13.22 -36.11 -29.02
CA GLU A 597 -12.04 -36.98 -28.95
C GLU A 597 -11.00 -36.45 -29.95
N HIS A 598 -9.78 -36.20 -29.48
CA HIS A 598 -8.65 -35.80 -30.32
C HIS A 598 -7.80 -36.98 -30.76
#